data_AF-A0A4R5W257-F1
#
_entry.id   AF-A0A4R5W257-F1
#
_cell.length_a   1.000
_cell.length_b   1.000
_cell.length_c   1.000
_cell.angle_alpha   90.00
_cell.angle_beta   90.00
_cell.angle_gamma   90.00
#
_symmetry.space_group_name_H-M   'P 1'
#
loop_
_entity.id
_entity.type
_entity.pdbx_description
1 polymer ?
#
loop_
_entity_poly.entity_id
_entity_poly.type
_entity_poly.pdbx_seq_one_letter_code
_entity_poly.pdbx_strand_id
1 'polypeptide(L)'
;MLTHIPVERHEVVRARFNSSAQVLFDRLSLLYGQQANFEDWVIQLMTRVANVHAQRSDELLSLDAQREANPNWFTQQTMLGYCAYVDRFAGTLQGVNQKIDHLAELGVTYLHLLPFLRARAGDNDGGFAVASYNEIEPRLGNMDDLRDLTQHLRDRGISLCSDFVLNHVADDHPWALAAKSGSSKELDYFYSYADRTQPDIYERDLGQIFPQAAPGNFSFDATLHRWVWTTFYPYQWDLNYTNPAVFEEMALALLELSNNGVEVFRLDSTAFLWKRAGTNCMNQPEAHWILQALRSIVAIAAPGVLLKAEAIVPTAQLPAYFGTQNPATPECHLAYHSSLMAASWGALAEQNAELIYNVMQATPPLPDQTSWLTYIRCHDDIGWNVIRPEANQDNQNAQERLRHIAQFFAGAANSFARGASFQASDANAVHGTNGMSSALTGFASASTPQELELAQRRLLLLYGVSFCFGGMPLIYMGDEIAQANDENYINVPEYANDSRWLQRPFLDQAAFNARHDRATQSGNLFAQLCHLLERRRSLPMLAAATPITVLRHRNSALLTFVRGESTNTSTNTSNANNALLFIGNFSDQAQTLVLNQLSLPSPINSWLDQLTQQHYTDTIVIEPWSQHWLSAAT
;
A
#
# COMPACT_ATOMS: atom_id res chain seq x y z
N MET A 1 22.09 -16.18 -21.50
CA MET A 1 21.19 -16.61 -20.39
C MET A 1 21.41 -18.08 -20.01
N LEU A 2 20.96 -19.06 -20.81
CA LEU A 2 21.00 -20.48 -20.42
C LEU A 2 22.39 -21.05 -20.07
N THR A 3 23.45 -20.54 -20.69
CA THR A 3 24.84 -20.95 -20.39
C THR A 3 25.28 -20.66 -18.95
N HIS A 4 24.56 -19.81 -18.23
CA HIS A 4 24.83 -19.43 -16.83
C HIS A 4 23.90 -20.14 -15.84
N ILE A 5 23.00 -20.99 -16.33
CA ILE A 5 21.96 -21.64 -15.54
C ILE A 5 22.22 -23.16 -15.56
N PRO A 6 22.04 -23.88 -14.44
CA PRO A 6 22.13 -25.33 -14.42
C PRO A 6 21.20 -25.99 -15.46
N VAL A 7 21.69 -27.04 -16.13
CA VAL A 7 21.03 -27.65 -17.31
C VAL A 7 19.62 -28.14 -16.98
N GLU A 8 19.43 -28.67 -15.79
CA GLU A 8 18.15 -29.15 -15.26
C GLU A 8 17.08 -28.05 -15.15
N ARG A 9 17.46 -26.77 -15.14
CA ARG A 9 16.54 -25.62 -15.09
C ARG A 9 16.29 -24.98 -16.45
N HIS A 10 16.97 -25.42 -17.51
CA HIS A 10 16.92 -24.76 -18.83
C HIS A 10 15.53 -24.71 -19.44
N GLU A 11 14.74 -25.77 -19.31
CA GLU A 11 13.41 -25.85 -19.90
C GLU A 11 12.46 -24.83 -19.26
N VAL A 12 12.39 -24.82 -17.93
CA VAL A 12 11.53 -23.91 -17.15
C VAL A 12 11.92 -22.45 -17.41
N VAL A 13 13.20 -22.11 -17.34
CA VAL A 13 13.65 -20.74 -17.58
C VAL A 13 13.40 -20.32 -19.03
N ARG A 14 13.57 -21.22 -20.00
CA ARG A 14 13.24 -20.94 -21.41
C ARG A 14 11.75 -20.67 -21.60
N ALA A 15 10.88 -21.42 -20.93
CA ALA A 15 9.43 -21.19 -20.97
C ALA A 15 9.07 -19.80 -20.44
N ARG A 16 9.61 -19.42 -19.26
CA ARG A 16 9.42 -18.10 -18.66
C ARG A 16 9.98 -16.96 -19.52
N PHE A 17 11.17 -17.17 -20.09
CA PHE A 17 11.76 -16.22 -21.03
C PHE A 17 10.85 -16.02 -22.25
N ASN A 18 10.38 -17.10 -22.88
CA ASN A 18 9.51 -17.01 -24.04
C ASN A 18 8.18 -16.29 -23.74
N SER A 19 7.63 -16.42 -22.54
CA SER A 19 6.37 -15.73 -22.17
C SER A 19 6.54 -14.25 -21.89
N SER A 20 7.73 -13.79 -21.47
CA SER A 20 7.94 -12.43 -20.97
C SER A 20 8.90 -11.59 -21.82
N ALA A 21 9.70 -12.21 -22.68
CA ALA A 21 10.74 -11.54 -23.47
C ALA A 21 10.20 -10.45 -24.39
N GLN A 22 9.03 -10.66 -25.01
CA GLN A 22 8.44 -9.67 -25.91
C GLN A 22 8.17 -8.35 -25.17
N VAL A 23 7.44 -8.41 -24.05
CA VAL A 23 7.14 -7.23 -23.24
C VAL A 23 8.44 -6.60 -22.74
N LEU A 24 9.37 -7.41 -22.21
CA LEU A 24 10.65 -6.92 -21.73
C LEU A 24 11.41 -6.12 -22.79
N PHE A 25 11.64 -6.70 -23.96
CA PHE A 25 12.44 -6.06 -25.00
C PHE A 25 11.73 -4.88 -25.65
N ASP A 26 10.40 -4.92 -25.78
CA ASP A 26 9.64 -3.77 -26.26
C ASP A 26 9.81 -2.58 -25.31
N ARG A 27 9.72 -2.79 -24.00
CA ARG A 27 9.90 -1.72 -23.00
C ARG A 27 11.32 -1.21 -22.94
N LEU A 28 12.31 -2.10 -22.92
CA LEU A 28 13.71 -1.69 -22.95
C LEU A 28 14.05 -0.94 -24.24
N SER A 29 13.50 -1.35 -25.38
CA SER A 29 13.71 -0.65 -26.65
C SER A 29 13.06 0.73 -26.67
N LEU A 30 11.88 0.89 -26.08
CA LEU A 30 11.23 2.21 -25.96
C LEU A 30 12.02 3.16 -25.06
N LEU A 31 12.58 2.64 -23.96
CA LEU A 31 13.35 3.43 -23.00
C LEU A 31 14.77 3.77 -23.52
N TYR A 32 15.45 2.79 -24.09
CA TYR A 32 16.92 2.84 -24.30
C TYR A 32 17.37 2.48 -25.71
N GLY A 33 16.47 2.13 -26.63
CA GLY A 33 16.82 1.62 -27.96
C GLY A 33 17.58 2.59 -28.87
N GLN A 34 17.68 3.86 -28.50
CA GLN A 34 18.48 4.86 -29.22
C GLN A 34 19.96 4.87 -28.81
N GLN A 35 20.35 4.10 -27.78
CA GLN A 35 21.75 4.02 -27.35
C GLN A 35 22.57 3.13 -28.27
N ALA A 36 23.79 3.58 -28.61
CA ALA A 36 24.63 2.89 -29.59
C ALA A 36 25.01 1.46 -29.19
N ASN A 37 25.09 1.17 -27.89
CA ASN A 37 25.42 -0.14 -27.32
C ASN A 37 24.19 -0.86 -26.74
N PHE A 38 22.96 -0.50 -27.15
CA PHE A 38 21.72 -1.06 -26.58
C PHE A 38 21.68 -2.59 -26.63
N GLU A 39 22.00 -3.21 -27.77
CA GLU A 39 21.95 -4.68 -27.91
C GLU A 39 22.95 -5.37 -26.98
N ASP A 40 24.20 -4.89 -26.94
CA ASP A 40 25.24 -5.40 -26.05
C ASP A 40 24.85 -5.24 -24.58
N TRP A 41 24.26 -4.11 -24.22
CA TRP A 41 23.76 -3.84 -22.88
C TRP A 41 22.64 -4.81 -22.48
N VAL A 42 21.65 -5.05 -23.35
CA VAL A 42 20.57 -6.02 -23.08
C VAL A 42 21.12 -7.43 -22.88
N ILE A 43 22.11 -7.84 -23.68
CA ILE A 43 22.78 -9.14 -23.51
C ILE A 43 23.49 -9.24 -22.15
N GLN A 44 24.17 -8.17 -21.73
CA GLN A 44 24.85 -8.11 -20.44
C GLN A 44 23.86 -8.14 -19.27
N LEU A 45 22.79 -7.33 -19.33
CA LEU A 45 21.69 -7.33 -18.36
C LEU A 45 21.13 -8.75 -18.19
N MET A 46 20.73 -9.40 -19.29
CA MET A 46 20.15 -10.75 -19.23
C MET A 46 21.15 -11.81 -18.78
N THR A 47 22.45 -11.57 -18.94
CA THR A 47 23.51 -12.43 -18.39
C THR A 47 23.63 -12.25 -16.89
N ARG A 48 23.60 -11.02 -16.37
CA ARG A 48 23.60 -10.75 -14.92
C ARG A 48 22.33 -11.28 -14.26
N VAL A 49 21.15 -11.09 -14.86
CA VAL A 49 19.89 -11.69 -14.40
C VAL A 49 19.99 -13.21 -14.31
N ALA A 50 20.60 -13.87 -15.31
CA ALA A 50 20.82 -15.31 -15.28
C ALA A 50 21.74 -15.75 -14.13
N ASN A 51 22.81 -14.98 -13.85
CA ASN A 51 23.73 -15.27 -12.76
C ASN A 51 23.04 -15.14 -11.39
N VAL A 52 22.21 -14.11 -11.18
CA VAL A 52 21.43 -13.95 -9.95
C VAL A 52 20.39 -15.07 -9.81
N HIS A 53 19.69 -15.43 -10.89
CA HIS A 53 18.76 -16.56 -10.88
C HIS A 53 19.45 -17.89 -10.56
N ALA A 54 20.66 -18.12 -11.07
CA ALA A 54 21.42 -19.34 -10.78
C ALA A 54 21.74 -19.52 -9.29
N GLN A 55 21.80 -18.42 -8.53
CA GLN A 55 22.03 -18.43 -7.08
C GLN A 55 20.74 -18.64 -6.25
N ARG A 56 19.57 -18.65 -6.89
CA ARG A 56 18.29 -18.87 -6.21
C ARG A 56 18.23 -20.27 -5.61
N SER A 57 17.88 -20.36 -4.33
CA SER A 57 17.85 -21.62 -3.57
C SER A 57 16.75 -22.56 -4.08
N ASP A 58 16.94 -23.87 -3.87
CA ASP A 58 15.93 -24.87 -4.27
C ASP A 58 14.60 -24.68 -3.56
N GLU A 59 14.61 -24.18 -2.31
CA GLU A 59 13.40 -23.83 -1.58
C GLU A 59 12.61 -22.71 -2.29
N LEU A 60 13.28 -21.62 -2.67
CA LEU A 60 12.64 -20.49 -3.36
C LEU A 60 12.20 -20.87 -4.79
N LEU A 61 12.92 -21.78 -5.45
CA LEU A 61 12.49 -22.33 -6.75
C LEU A 61 11.26 -23.23 -6.62
N SER A 62 11.14 -23.98 -5.52
CA SER A 62 9.92 -24.74 -5.23
C SER A 62 8.75 -23.79 -4.96
N LEU A 63 8.99 -22.70 -4.22
CA LEU A 63 7.98 -21.67 -3.98
C LEU A 63 7.54 -20.99 -5.30
N ASP A 64 8.49 -20.69 -6.19
CA ASP A 64 8.22 -20.17 -7.53
C ASP A 64 7.28 -21.10 -8.30
N ALA A 65 7.63 -22.39 -8.39
CA ALA A 65 6.82 -23.37 -9.11
C ALA A 65 5.42 -23.54 -8.51
N GLN A 66 5.29 -23.51 -7.18
CA GLN A 66 4.00 -23.56 -6.49
C GLN A 66 3.11 -22.35 -6.84
N ARG A 67 3.69 -21.15 -6.89
CA ARG A 67 2.95 -19.91 -7.19
C ARG A 67 2.63 -19.76 -8.67
N GLU A 68 3.49 -20.25 -9.56
CA GLU A 68 3.18 -20.35 -10.99
C GLU A 68 2.01 -21.30 -11.26
N ALA A 69 1.93 -22.41 -10.51
CA ALA A 69 0.81 -23.35 -10.60
C ALA A 69 -0.50 -22.78 -10.00
N ASN A 70 -0.41 -21.76 -9.13
CA ASN A 70 -1.56 -21.07 -8.55
C ASN A 70 -1.37 -19.53 -8.59
N PRO A 71 -1.47 -18.89 -9.76
CA PRO A 71 -1.11 -17.48 -9.92
C PRO A 71 -2.07 -16.51 -9.20
N ASN A 72 -3.22 -17.00 -8.72
CA ASN A 72 -4.22 -16.24 -7.95
C ASN A 72 -4.13 -16.49 -6.44
N TRP A 73 -3.01 -17.02 -5.93
CA TRP A 73 -2.84 -17.35 -4.51
C TRP A 73 -3.06 -16.15 -3.57
N PHE A 74 -2.75 -14.94 -4.03
CA PHE A 74 -2.85 -13.70 -3.25
C PHE A 74 -4.18 -12.95 -3.44
N THR A 75 -5.13 -13.49 -4.21
CA THR A 75 -6.44 -12.85 -4.47
C THR A 75 -7.58 -13.48 -3.67
N GLN A 76 -7.27 -14.44 -2.79
CA GLN A 76 -8.26 -15.16 -1.98
C GLN A 76 -8.77 -14.32 -0.79
N GLN A 77 -9.99 -14.59 -0.33
CA GLN A 77 -10.58 -13.95 0.86
C GLN A 77 -9.79 -14.23 2.15
N THR A 78 -8.98 -15.29 2.15
CA THR A 78 -8.12 -15.66 3.28
C THR A 78 -6.88 -14.80 3.40
N MET A 79 -6.57 -13.97 2.40
CA MET A 79 -5.43 -13.08 2.47
C MET A 79 -5.68 -11.95 3.47
N LEU A 80 -4.70 -11.74 4.34
CA LEU A 80 -4.65 -10.65 5.30
C LEU A 80 -3.21 -10.15 5.42
N GLY A 81 -3.05 -8.85 5.19
CA GLY A 81 -1.81 -8.14 5.42
C GLY A 81 -1.69 -7.59 6.83
N TYR A 82 -0.46 -7.51 7.33
CA TYR A 82 -0.07 -6.72 8.50
C TYR A 82 1.13 -5.83 8.13
N CYS A 83 1.14 -4.57 8.56
CA CYS A 83 2.22 -3.62 8.27
C CYS A 83 2.82 -3.05 9.56
N ALA A 84 4.16 -3.10 9.68
CA ALA A 84 4.86 -2.66 10.88
C ALA A 84 6.30 -2.21 10.59
N TYR A 85 6.84 -1.33 11.45
CA TYR A 85 8.28 -1.13 11.55
C TYR A 85 8.90 -2.23 12.44
N VAL A 86 10.07 -2.76 12.05
CA VAL A 86 10.75 -3.85 12.78
C VAL A 86 11.06 -3.46 14.22
N ASP A 87 11.68 -2.29 14.41
CA ASP A 87 12.07 -1.77 15.72
C ASP A 87 10.87 -1.44 16.60
N ARG A 88 9.83 -0.84 16.01
CA ARG A 88 8.65 -0.42 16.76
C ARG A 88 7.76 -1.59 17.14
N PHE A 89 7.69 -2.63 16.31
CA PHE A 89 6.91 -3.83 16.59
C PHE A 89 7.61 -4.78 17.56
N ALA A 90 8.92 -4.97 17.36
CA ALA A 90 9.64 -6.04 18.03
C ALA A 90 11.14 -5.78 18.25
N GLY A 91 11.63 -4.56 18.04
CA GLY A 91 13.04 -4.19 18.24
C GLY A 91 13.97 -4.64 17.11
N THR A 92 13.97 -5.92 16.76
CA THR A 92 14.87 -6.54 15.77
C THR A 92 14.15 -7.56 14.89
N LEU A 93 14.77 -8.03 13.81
CA LEU A 93 14.25 -9.12 12.97
C LEU A 93 14.02 -10.40 13.79
N GLN A 94 14.91 -10.72 14.73
CA GLN A 94 14.71 -11.82 15.68
C GLN A 94 13.54 -11.59 16.63
N GLY A 95 13.29 -10.34 17.02
CA GLY A 95 12.09 -9.98 17.77
C GLY A 95 10.82 -10.23 16.95
N VAL A 96 10.83 -9.94 15.65
CA VAL A 96 9.69 -10.23 14.76
C VAL A 96 9.41 -11.74 14.73
N ASN A 97 10.44 -12.60 14.72
CA ASN A 97 10.26 -14.05 14.86
C ASN A 97 9.44 -14.44 16.10
N GLN A 98 9.66 -13.76 17.23
CA GLN A 98 8.93 -14.01 18.47
C GLN A 98 7.47 -13.53 18.43
N LYS A 99 7.09 -12.74 17.42
CA LYS A 99 5.73 -12.22 17.23
C LYS A 99 4.95 -12.97 16.15
N ILE A 100 5.55 -13.94 15.46
CA ILE A 100 4.89 -14.71 14.39
C ILE A 100 3.62 -15.41 14.90
N ASP A 101 3.59 -15.91 16.14
CA ASP A 101 2.40 -16.54 16.71
C ASP A 101 1.21 -15.56 16.83
N HIS A 102 1.47 -14.28 17.15
CA HIS A 102 0.43 -13.24 17.16
C HIS A 102 -0.08 -12.95 15.75
N LEU A 103 0.82 -12.86 14.77
CA LEU A 103 0.42 -12.67 13.37
C LEU A 103 -0.43 -13.84 12.88
N ALA A 104 -0.05 -15.07 13.22
CA ALA A 104 -0.82 -16.27 12.88
C ALA A 104 -2.18 -16.32 13.58
N GLU A 105 -2.26 -15.86 14.84
CA GLU A 105 -3.53 -15.75 15.58
C GLU A 105 -4.55 -14.85 14.86
N LEU A 106 -4.09 -13.69 14.37
CA LEU A 106 -4.90 -12.79 13.53
C LEU A 106 -5.26 -13.40 12.16
N GLY A 107 -4.54 -14.43 11.73
CA GLY A 107 -4.67 -15.03 10.40
C GLY A 107 -3.93 -14.24 9.31
N VAL A 108 -2.86 -13.53 9.67
CA VAL A 108 -1.99 -12.82 8.73
C VAL A 108 -1.33 -13.82 7.80
N THR A 109 -1.33 -13.53 6.51
CA THR A 109 -0.65 -14.31 5.46
C THR A 109 0.34 -13.47 4.64
N TYR A 110 0.42 -12.18 4.95
CA TYR A 110 1.31 -11.22 4.30
C TYR A 110 1.80 -10.23 5.36
N LEU A 111 3.11 -10.10 5.52
CA LEU A 111 3.72 -9.17 6.48
C LEU A 111 4.55 -8.14 5.72
N HIS A 112 4.12 -6.88 5.72
CA HIS A 112 4.90 -5.76 5.22
C HIS A 112 5.73 -5.17 6.36
N LEU A 113 7.04 -5.43 6.33
CA LEU A 113 7.99 -4.73 7.17
C LEU A 113 8.43 -3.45 6.44
N LEU A 114 8.18 -2.32 7.07
CA LEU A 114 8.68 -1.00 6.65
C LEU A 114 10.21 -0.99 6.62
N PRO A 115 10.86 0.00 5.96
CA PRO A 115 12.26 -0.11 5.57
C PRO A 115 13.18 -0.59 6.70
N PHE A 116 13.83 -1.73 6.46
CA PHE A 116 14.75 -2.38 7.39
C PHE A 116 16.17 -2.55 6.81
N LEU A 117 16.37 -2.15 5.56
CA LEU A 117 17.67 -2.09 4.92
C LEU A 117 18.47 -0.91 5.50
N ARG A 118 19.80 -0.97 5.38
CA ARG A 118 20.67 0.08 5.93
C ARG A 118 20.31 1.42 5.33
N ALA A 119 19.93 2.34 6.20
CA ALA A 119 19.52 3.68 5.84
C ALA A 119 20.65 4.68 6.09
N ARG A 120 20.41 5.92 5.68
CA ARG A 120 21.26 7.06 5.99
C ARG A 120 21.52 7.19 7.49
N ALA A 121 22.73 7.60 7.86
CA ALA A 121 23.02 7.97 9.24
C ALA A 121 22.28 9.25 9.69
N GLY A 122 21.69 9.23 10.89
CA GLY A 122 20.90 10.34 11.42
C GLY A 122 19.46 10.32 10.88
N ASP A 123 18.91 11.48 10.51
CA ASP A 123 17.60 11.54 9.85
C ASP A 123 17.65 10.84 8.49
N ASN A 124 16.64 10.01 8.23
CA ASN A 124 16.58 9.08 7.12
C ASN A 124 15.14 8.81 6.64
N ASP A 125 14.20 9.69 6.98
CA ASP A 125 12.79 9.57 6.61
C ASP A 125 12.19 8.22 7.06
N GLY A 126 12.53 7.76 8.27
CA GLY A 126 12.06 6.45 8.76
C GLY A 126 12.58 5.26 7.95
N GLY A 127 13.79 5.38 7.41
CA GLY A 127 14.48 4.34 6.64
C GLY A 127 14.30 4.41 5.12
N PHE A 128 13.50 5.37 4.61
CA PHE A 128 13.30 5.55 3.17
C PHE A 128 14.52 6.18 2.46
N ALA A 129 15.43 6.83 3.17
CA ALA A 129 16.74 7.20 2.64
C ALA A 129 17.70 5.98 2.67
N VAL A 130 17.63 5.11 1.66
CA VAL A 130 18.40 3.85 1.60
C VAL A 130 19.88 4.11 1.26
N ALA A 131 20.78 3.61 2.10
CA ALA A 131 22.23 3.69 1.92
C ALA A 131 22.85 2.38 1.40
N SER A 132 22.14 1.25 1.51
CA SER A 132 22.53 -0.03 0.90
C SER A 132 21.34 -0.96 0.74
N TYR A 133 21.19 -1.56 -0.45
CA TYR A 133 20.18 -2.61 -0.70
C TYR A 133 20.62 -4.00 -0.23
N ASN A 134 21.90 -4.17 0.14
CA ASN A 134 22.51 -5.46 0.42
C ASN A 134 22.83 -5.66 1.91
N GLU A 135 22.47 -4.70 2.74
CA GLU A 135 22.74 -4.72 4.18
C GLU A 135 21.45 -4.42 4.93
N ILE A 136 21.22 -5.17 6.01
CA ILE A 136 20.21 -4.82 7.01
C ILE A 136 20.75 -3.67 7.85
N GLU A 137 19.86 -2.78 8.27
CA GLU A 137 20.18 -1.74 9.24
C GLU A 137 20.78 -2.38 10.51
N PRO A 138 22.04 -2.11 10.89
CA PRO A 138 22.77 -2.92 11.89
C PRO A 138 22.07 -3.05 13.26
N ARG A 139 21.26 -2.06 13.68
CA ARG A 139 20.48 -2.15 14.93
C ARG A 139 19.31 -3.16 14.86
N LEU A 140 18.88 -3.55 13.65
CA LEU A 140 17.76 -4.46 13.42
C LEU A 140 18.20 -5.92 13.22
N GLY A 141 19.46 -6.14 12.81
CA GLY A 141 20.02 -7.47 12.57
C GLY A 141 20.96 -7.49 11.36
N ASN A 142 21.08 -8.65 10.72
CA ASN A 142 21.88 -8.88 9.52
C ASN A 142 21.12 -9.74 8.48
N MET A 143 21.74 -10.03 7.33
CA MET A 143 21.09 -10.78 6.25
C MET A 143 20.75 -12.24 6.61
N ASP A 144 21.47 -12.86 7.54
CA ASP A 144 21.12 -14.20 8.04
C ASP A 144 19.87 -14.12 8.92
N ASP A 145 19.72 -13.08 9.75
CA ASP A 145 18.48 -12.85 10.50
C ASP A 145 17.28 -12.64 9.57
N LEU A 146 17.47 -11.98 8.42
CA LEU A 146 16.42 -11.85 7.39
C LEU A 146 16.05 -13.22 6.80
N ARG A 147 17.03 -14.05 6.44
CA ARG A 147 16.77 -15.39 5.90
C ARG A 147 16.03 -16.25 6.92
N ASP A 148 16.49 -16.26 8.17
CA ASP A 148 15.86 -16.97 9.28
C ASP A 148 14.43 -16.48 9.50
N LEU A 149 14.19 -15.17 9.48
CA LEU A 149 12.84 -14.62 9.57
C LEU A 149 11.94 -15.09 8.43
N THR A 150 12.42 -15.01 7.18
CA THR A 150 11.61 -15.40 6.03
C THR A 150 11.27 -16.89 6.05
N GLN A 151 12.17 -17.75 6.55
CA GLN A 151 11.90 -19.18 6.73
C GLN A 151 10.75 -19.40 7.72
N HIS A 152 10.84 -18.82 8.92
CA HIS A 152 9.80 -18.99 9.94
C HIS A 152 8.45 -18.40 9.51
N LEU A 153 8.46 -17.31 8.75
CA LEU A 153 7.25 -16.75 8.14
C LEU A 153 6.64 -17.74 7.13
N ARG A 154 7.44 -18.33 6.23
CA ARG A 154 6.97 -19.34 5.27
C ARG A 154 6.41 -20.58 5.95
N ASP A 155 7.04 -21.06 7.03
CA ASP A 155 6.56 -22.19 7.83
C ASP A 155 5.15 -21.93 8.42
N ARG A 156 4.76 -20.67 8.55
CA ARG A 156 3.42 -20.23 9.00
C ARG A 156 2.54 -19.70 7.87
N GLY A 157 2.95 -19.85 6.61
CA GLY A 157 2.20 -19.39 5.44
C GLY A 157 2.13 -17.86 5.30
N ILE A 158 3.12 -17.15 5.82
CA ILE A 158 3.21 -15.68 5.79
C ILE A 158 4.27 -15.27 4.77
N SER A 159 3.89 -14.44 3.80
CA SER A 159 4.81 -13.89 2.81
C SER A 159 5.40 -12.56 3.29
N LEU A 160 6.73 -12.44 3.29
CA LEU A 160 7.39 -11.17 3.63
C LEU A 160 7.30 -10.18 2.47
N CYS A 161 6.83 -8.98 2.77
CA CYS A 161 6.93 -7.80 1.93
C CYS A 161 7.96 -6.82 2.48
N SER A 162 8.89 -6.40 1.61
CA SER A 162 9.84 -5.32 1.88
C SER A 162 9.48 -4.07 1.09
N ASP A 163 9.81 -2.90 1.63
CA ASP A 163 10.01 -1.72 0.81
C ASP A 163 11.20 -1.91 -0.14
N PHE A 164 11.03 -1.42 -1.35
CA PHE A 164 12.06 -1.31 -2.37
C PHE A 164 12.04 0.11 -2.91
N VAL A 165 12.85 0.96 -2.28
CA VAL A 165 13.00 2.36 -2.66
C VAL A 165 13.77 2.40 -3.96
N LEU A 166 13.08 2.66 -5.08
CA LEU A 166 13.70 2.63 -6.40
C LEU A 166 13.80 4.00 -7.05
N ASN A 167 13.06 4.99 -6.57
CA ASN A 167 13.13 6.35 -7.13
C ASN A 167 14.41 7.10 -6.69
N HIS A 168 14.91 6.85 -5.48
CA HIS A 168 15.98 7.64 -4.88
C HIS A 168 16.86 6.80 -3.94
N VAL A 169 18.05 7.29 -3.64
CA VAL A 169 18.95 6.74 -2.61
C VAL A 169 19.40 7.83 -1.64
N ALA A 170 19.93 7.43 -0.49
CA ALA A 170 20.55 8.35 0.45
C ALA A 170 21.76 9.07 -0.15
N ASP A 171 22.03 10.29 0.33
CA ASP A 171 23.21 11.07 -0.06
C ASP A 171 24.54 10.51 0.46
N ASP A 172 24.49 9.48 1.32
CA ASP A 172 25.61 8.64 1.77
C ASP A 172 25.60 7.22 1.15
N HIS A 173 24.74 6.97 0.16
CA HIS A 173 24.80 5.75 -0.65
C HIS A 173 26.12 5.68 -1.43
N PRO A 174 26.73 4.49 -1.63
CA PRO A 174 27.99 4.36 -2.38
C PRO A 174 28.02 5.06 -3.75
N TRP A 175 26.89 5.08 -4.46
CA TRP A 175 26.74 5.82 -5.73
C TRP A 175 26.85 7.34 -5.54
N ALA A 176 26.15 7.91 -4.55
CA ALA A 176 26.22 9.34 -4.25
C ALA A 176 27.63 9.75 -3.74
N LEU A 177 28.26 8.92 -2.91
CA LEU A 177 29.62 9.13 -2.44
C LEU A 177 30.65 9.08 -3.58
N ALA A 178 30.50 8.14 -4.52
CA ALA A 178 31.35 8.06 -5.71
C ALA A 178 31.19 9.29 -6.61
N ALA A 179 29.95 9.76 -6.81
CA ALA A 179 29.68 11.00 -7.54
C ALA A 179 30.34 12.22 -6.87
N LYS A 180 30.18 12.37 -5.54
CA LYS A 180 30.84 13.41 -4.72
C LYS A 180 32.38 13.32 -4.78
N SER A 181 32.91 12.12 -4.98
CA SER A 181 34.36 11.87 -5.12
C SER A 181 34.89 12.05 -6.54
N GLY A 182 34.05 12.51 -7.49
CA GLY A 182 34.45 12.87 -8.85
C GLY A 182 34.27 11.76 -9.90
N SER A 183 33.56 10.67 -9.59
CA SER A 183 33.24 9.67 -10.61
C SER A 183 32.18 10.19 -11.57
N SER A 184 32.52 10.30 -12.85
CA SER A 184 31.56 10.70 -13.89
C SER A 184 30.45 9.67 -14.09
N LYS A 185 30.77 8.37 -13.97
CA LYS A 185 29.81 7.29 -14.16
C LYS A 185 28.69 7.34 -13.13
N GLU A 186 29.03 7.43 -11.84
CA GLU A 186 28.04 7.50 -10.78
C GLU A 186 27.40 8.90 -10.66
N LEU A 187 28.04 9.96 -11.16
CA LEU A 187 27.38 11.26 -11.31
C LEU A 187 26.18 11.18 -12.26
N ASP A 188 26.30 10.41 -13.35
CA ASP A 188 25.22 10.18 -14.32
C ASP A 188 24.07 9.31 -13.78
N TYR A 189 24.20 8.76 -12.57
CA TYR A 189 23.09 8.09 -11.88
C TYR A 189 22.09 9.08 -11.28
N PHE A 190 22.40 10.37 -11.27
CA PHE A 190 21.57 11.42 -10.68
C PHE A 190 21.31 12.55 -11.66
N TYR A 191 20.19 13.24 -11.49
CA TYR A 191 19.98 14.53 -12.16
C TYR A 191 20.73 15.62 -11.39
N SER A 192 21.86 16.08 -11.94
CA SER A 192 22.67 17.14 -11.32
C SER A 192 23.04 18.27 -12.28
N TYR A 193 22.97 19.51 -11.80
CA TYR A 193 23.13 20.73 -12.59
C TYR A 193 24.13 21.69 -11.95
N ALA A 194 24.98 22.33 -12.76
CA ALA A 194 25.98 23.28 -12.27
C ALA A 194 25.36 24.58 -11.71
N ASP A 195 24.17 24.94 -12.19
CA ASP A 195 23.43 26.13 -11.78
C ASP A 195 21.91 25.88 -11.79
N ARG A 196 21.13 26.91 -11.46
CA ARG A 196 19.66 26.85 -11.37
C ARG A 196 18.92 26.91 -12.70
N THR A 197 19.58 27.11 -13.84
CA THR A 197 18.92 27.29 -15.14
C THR A 197 17.97 26.16 -15.49
N GLN A 198 18.43 24.91 -15.40
CA GLN A 198 17.60 23.73 -15.67
C GLN A 198 16.65 23.38 -14.52
N PRO A 199 17.08 23.38 -13.24
CA PRO A 199 16.18 23.27 -12.10
C PRO A 199 14.96 24.20 -12.17
N ASP A 200 15.16 25.48 -12.47
CA ASP A 200 14.09 26.48 -12.51
C ASP A 200 13.14 26.31 -13.72
N ILE A 201 13.54 25.56 -14.75
CA ILE A 201 12.64 25.15 -15.83
C ILE A 201 11.69 24.06 -15.33
N TYR A 202 12.22 23.07 -14.60
CA TYR A 202 11.42 21.98 -14.05
C TYR A 202 10.46 22.47 -12.97
N GLU A 203 10.93 23.27 -12.01
CA GLU A 203 10.14 23.75 -10.85
C GLU A 203 8.87 24.52 -11.22
N ARG A 204 8.72 24.97 -12.48
CA ARG A 204 7.49 25.62 -12.97
C ARG A 204 6.29 24.67 -13.01
N ASP A 205 6.54 23.38 -13.21
CA ASP A 205 5.50 22.37 -13.43
C ASP A 205 5.45 21.32 -12.31
N LEU A 206 6.44 21.29 -11.41
CA LEU A 206 6.52 20.32 -10.33
C LEU A 206 5.63 20.70 -9.13
N GLY A 207 5.00 19.69 -8.53
CA GLY A 207 4.44 19.80 -7.19
C GLY A 207 5.55 19.75 -6.12
N GLN A 208 5.22 20.12 -4.89
CA GLN A 208 6.09 19.94 -3.73
C GLN A 208 5.48 18.92 -2.78
N ILE A 209 6.23 17.86 -2.47
CA ILE A 209 5.78 16.80 -1.56
C ILE A 209 5.92 17.26 -0.10
N PHE A 210 7.05 17.89 0.24
CA PHE A 210 7.36 18.36 1.59
C PHE A 210 7.69 19.85 1.63
N PRO A 211 6.76 20.76 1.28
CA PRO A 211 7.04 22.19 1.17
C PRO A 211 7.52 22.85 2.47
N GLN A 212 7.28 22.24 3.64
CA GLN A 212 7.80 22.74 4.91
C GLN A 212 9.16 22.15 5.29
N ALA A 213 9.35 20.85 5.05
CA ALA A 213 10.54 20.13 5.50
C ALA A 213 11.69 20.16 4.46
N ALA A 214 11.33 20.18 3.17
CA ALA A 214 12.24 20.20 2.04
C ALA A 214 11.63 21.02 0.88
N PRO A 215 11.71 22.37 0.93
CA PRO A 215 11.10 23.22 -0.09
C PRO A 215 11.72 23.01 -1.48
N GLY A 216 10.86 22.93 -2.50
CA GLY A 216 11.24 22.69 -3.89
C GLY A 216 11.55 21.22 -4.18
N ASN A 217 12.23 20.97 -5.30
CA ASN A 217 12.60 19.63 -5.78
C ASN A 217 14.10 19.48 -6.08
N PHE A 218 14.91 20.50 -5.75
CA PHE A 218 16.34 20.51 -6.01
C PHE A 218 17.12 21.09 -4.84
N SER A 219 18.12 20.34 -4.38
CA SER A 219 19.00 20.73 -3.27
C SER A 219 20.42 20.99 -3.76
N PHE A 220 21.07 22.03 -3.27
CA PHE A 220 22.48 22.30 -3.58
C PHE A 220 23.39 21.45 -2.70
N ASP A 221 24.19 20.57 -3.31
CA ASP A 221 25.21 19.82 -2.61
C ASP A 221 26.55 20.58 -2.65
N ALA A 222 27.06 20.93 -1.47
CA ALA A 222 28.25 21.74 -1.33
C ALA A 222 29.54 21.01 -1.71
N THR A 223 29.57 19.68 -1.64
CA THR A 223 30.74 18.86 -2.00
C THR A 223 30.84 18.69 -3.51
N LEU A 224 29.71 18.45 -4.17
CA LEU A 224 29.60 18.30 -5.61
C LEU A 224 29.60 19.64 -6.36
N HIS A 225 29.31 20.74 -5.65
CA HIS A 225 29.10 22.09 -6.21
C HIS A 225 28.02 22.10 -7.31
N ARG A 226 26.93 21.36 -7.08
CA ARG A 226 25.83 21.19 -8.04
C ARG A 226 24.48 21.14 -7.32
N TRP A 227 23.43 21.51 -8.04
CA TRP A 227 22.05 21.23 -7.67
C TRP A 227 21.71 19.80 -8.04
N VAL A 228 21.18 19.01 -7.11
CA VAL A 228 20.75 17.63 -7.31
C VAL A 228 19.24 17.55 -7.16
N TRP A 229 18.59 16.75 -7.99
CA TRP A 229 17.16 16.48 -7.89
C TRP A 229 16.86 15.69 -6.61
N THR A 230 15.99 16.25 -5.76
CA THR A 230 15.57 15.72 -4.47
C THR A 230 14.07 16.01 -4.31
N THR A 231 13.22 15.17 -4.89
CA THR A 231 11.74 15.32 -4.83
C THR A 231 11.21 15.27 -3.39
N PHE A 232 11.92 14.54 -2.53
CA PHE A 232 11.59 14.35 -1.12
C PHE A 232 12.55 15.19 -0.25
N TYR A 233 13.27 14.59 0.70
CA TYR A 233 14.24 15.31 1.52
C TYR A 233 15.56 15.61 0.77
N PRO A 234 16.35 16.63 1.18
CA PRO A 234 17.62 16.96 0.53
C PRO A 234 18.66 15.83 0.51
N TYR A 235 18.48 14.85 1.39
CA TYR A 235 19.32 13.67 1.51
C TYR A 235 18.79 12.44 0.73
N GLN A 236 17.67 12.57 0.00
CA GLN A 236 17.12 11.55 -0.89
C GLN A 236 17.34 12.00 -2.34
N TRP A 237 18.39 11.48 -2.97
CA TRP A 237 18.78 11.86 -4.32
C TRP A 237 18.06 11.01 -5.36
N ASP A 238 17.25 11.64 -6.20
CA ASP A 238 16.50 10.98 -7.26
C ASP A 238 17.44 10.34 -8.30
N LEU A 239 17.18 9.07 -8.60
CA LEU A 239 17.89 8.28 -9.57
C LEU A 239 17.47 8.64 -11.01
N ASN A 240 18.46 8.69 -11.90
CA ASN A 240 18.29 9.04 -13.30
C ASN A 240 18.02 7.80 -14.16
N TYR A 241 16.75 7.41 -14.28
CA TYR A 241 16.34 6.27 -15.09
C TYR A 241 16.52 6.44 -16.60
N THR A 242 16.89 7.62 -17.11
CA THR A 242 17.34 7.75 -18.52
C THR A 242 18.66 7.03 -18.77
N ASN A 243 19.40 6.74 -17.70
CA ASN A 243 20.60 5.92 -17.72
C ASN A 243 20.24 4.43 -17.50
N PRO A 244 20.44 3.54 -18.49
CA PRO A 244 20.07 2.13 -18.39
C PRO A 244 20.86 1.38 -17.31
N ALA A 245 22.04 1.86 -16.92
CA ALA A 245 22.78 1.28 -15.80
C ALA A 245 22.01 1.42 -14.48
N VAL A 246 21.24 2.50 -14.28
CA VAL A 246 20.38 2.65 -13.10
C VAL A 246 19.28 1.59 -13.10
N PHE A 247 18.60 1.37 -14.23
CA PHE A 247 17.59 0.32 -14.35
C PHE A 247 18.19 -1.06 -14.04
N GLU A 248 19.37 -1.36 -14.60
CA GLU A 248 20.07 -2.62 -14.39
C GLU A 248 20.43 -2.85 -12.92
N GLU A 249 21.04 -1.87 -12.25
CA GLU A 249 21.41 -1.99 -10.83
C GLU A 249 20.18 -2.18 -9.94
N MET A 250 19.08 -1.45 -10.19
CA MET A 250 17.83 -1.63 -9.43
C MET A 250 17.17 -3.00 -9.71
N ALA A 251 17.16 -3.47 -10.95
CA ALA A 251 16.62 -4.79 -11.28
C ALA A 251 17.40 -5.91 -10.58
N LEU A 252 18.72 -5.79 -10.49
CA LEU A 252 19.57 -6.77 -9.83
C LEU A 252 19.45 -6.71 -8.31
N ALA A 253 19.43 -5.51 -7.70
CA ALA A 253 19.20 -5.36 -6.27
C ALA A 253 17.86 -5.99 -5.83
N LEU A 254 16.80 -5.83 -6.63
CA LEU A 254 15.51 -6.48 -6.37
C LEU A 254 15.63 -8.01 -6.39
N LEU A 255 16.27 -8.57 -7.42
CA LEU A 255 16.45 -10.02 -7.55
C LEU A 255 17.36 -10.59 -6.44
N GLU A 256 18.43 -9.89 -6.08
CA GLU A 256 19.34 -10.28 -5.01
C GLU A 256 18.62 -10.30 -3.66
N LEU A 257 17.82 -9.27 -3.35
CA LEU A 257 17.00 -9.25 -2.14
C LEU A 257 15.92 -10.34 -2.17
N SER A 258 15.36 -10.67 -3.33
CA SER A 258 14.41 -11.78 -3.49
C SER A 258 15.04 -13.15 -3.22
N ASN A 259 16.33 -13.32 -3.51
CA ASN A 259 17.09 -14.53 -3.19
C ASN A 259 17.41 -14.64 -1.69
N ASN A 260 17.24 -13.55 -0.91
CA ASN A 260 17.30 -13.57 0.55
C ASN A 260 15.93 -13.84 1.21
N GLY A 261 14.91 -14.20 0.41
CA GLY A 261 13.61 -14.66 0.92
C GLY A 261 12.51 -13.61 0.95
N VAL A 262 12.74 -12.39 0.44
CA VAL A 262 11.66 -11.41 0.24
C VAL A 262 10.76 -11.87 -0.91
N GLU A 263 9.44 -11.84 -0.68
CA GLU A 263 8.45 -12.41 -1.59
C GLU A 263 7.56 -11.36 -2.25
N VAL A 264 7.48 -10.16 -1.68
CA VAL A 264 6.75 -9.04 -2.26
C VAL A 264 7.54 -7.74 -2.10
N PHE A 265 7.59 -6.92 -3.13
CA PHE A 265 8.24 -5.61 -3.08
C PHE A 265 7.23 -4.49 -3.17
N ARG A 266 7.15 -3.62 -2.15
CA ARG A 266 6.56 -2.28 -2.27
C ARG A 266 7.52 -1.43 -3.07
N LEU A 267 7.15 -1.14 -4.32
CA LEU A 267 7.89 -0.22 -5.16
C LEU A 267 7.50 1.19 -4.70
N ASP A 268 8.40 1.85 -3.99
CA ASP A 268 8.15 3.16 -3.39
C ASP A 268 8.23 4.27 -4.44
N SER A 269 7.34 5.27 -4.38
CA SER A 269 7.45 6.47 -5.22
C SER A 269 7.40 6.17 -6.72
N THR A 270 6.65 5.15 -7.14
CA THR A 270 6.65 4.68 -8.55
C THR A 270 6.19 5.72 -9.56
N ALA A 271 5.38 6.69 -9.14
CA ALA A 271 4.94 7.78 -9.99
C ALA A 271 6.11 8.67 -10.48
N PHE A 272 7.22 8.73 -9.73
CA PHE A 272 8.28 9.72 -9.94
C PHE A 272 9.46 9.21 -10.78
N LEU A 273 9.44 7.95 -11.26
CA LEU A 273 10.61 7.30 -11.86
C LEU A 273 11.15 7.97 -13.14
N TRP A 274 10.39 8.88 -13.78
CA TRP A 274 10.83 9.53 -15.01
C TRP A 274 10.56 11.03 -15.02
N LYS A 275 11.59 11.80 -15.39
CA LYS A 275 11.56 13.27 -15.39
C LYS A 275 11.48 13.80 -16.82
N ARG A 276 10.50 14.66 -17.10
CA ARG A 276 10.29 15.28 -18.42
C ARG A 276 9.95 16.76 -18.26
N ALA A 277 10.76 17.64 -18.86
CA ALA A 277 10.52 19.08 -18.82
C ALA A 277 9.16 19.43 -19.43
N GLY A 278 8.46 20.42 -18.85
CA GLY A 278 7.09 20.78 -19.27
C GLY A 278 6.01 19.87 -18.69
N THR A 279 6.32 19.03 -17.71
CA THR A 279 5.38 18.14 -17.04
C THR A 279 5.61 18.15 -15.53
N ASN A 280 4.65 17.65 -14.77
CA ASN A 280 4.79 17.45 -13.32
C ASN A 280 5.74 16.29 -12.93
N CYS A 281 6.37 15.62 -13.92
CA CYS A 281 7.28 14.48 -13.72
C CYS A 281 6.69 13.34 -12.87
N MET A 282 5.37 13.21 -12.88
CA MET A 282 4.63 12.10 -12.27
C MET A 282 3.90 11.30 -13.35
N ASN A 283 3.74 9.98 -13.15
CA ASN A 283 2.94 9.09 -14.01
C ASN A 283 3.28 9.18 -15.50
N GLN A 284 4.56 9.43 -15.82
CA GLN A 284 4.99 9.45 -17.22
C GLN A 284 4.89 8.03 -17.81
N PRO A 285 4.63 7.86 -19.12
CA PRO A 285 4.57 6.54 -19.75
C PRO A 285 5.81 5.68 -19.47
N GLU A 286 7.00 6.29 -19.42
CA GLU A 286 8.25 5.61 -19.13
C GLU A 286 8.31 5.01 -17.72
N ALA A 287 7.66 5.62 -16.72
CA ALA A 287 7.56 5.03 -15.39
C ALA A 287 6.85 3.68 -15.45
N HIS A 288 5.74 3.59 -16.18
CA HIS A 288 5.04 2.33 -16.43
C HIS A 288 5.89 1.33 -17.24
N TRP A 289 6.66 1.80 -18.23
CA TRP A 289 7.54 0.92 -19.00
C TRP A 289 8.66 0.31 -18.15
N ILE A 290 9.24 1.07 -17.22
CA ILE A 290 10.21 0.58 -16.24
C ILE A 290 9.58 -0.53 -15.39
N LEU A 291 8.36 -0.30 -14.88
CA LEU A 291 7.66 -1.28 -14.04
C LEU A 291 7.29 -2.55 -14.80
N GLN A 292 6.86 -2.43 -16.06
CA GLN A 292 6.55 -3.57 -16.93
C GLN A 292 7.81 -4.37 -17.31
N ALA A 293 8.95 -3.69 -17.50
CA ALA A 293 10.24 -4.34 -17.69
C ALA A 293 10.71 -5.08 -16.42
N LEU A 294 10.59 -4.45 -15.24
CA LEU A 294 10.88 -5.09 -13.94
C LEU A 294 9.97 -6.31 -13.71
N ARG A 295 8.66 -6.17 -13.98
CA ARG A 295 7.69 -7.27 -13.90
C ARG A 295 8.10 -8.45 -14.79
N SER A 296 8.58 -8.18 -16.00
CA SER A 296 9.03 -9.21 -16.93
C SER A 296 10.32 -9.89 -16.46
N ILE A 297 11.28 -9.14 -15.91
CA ILE A 297 12.50 -9.70 -15.30
C ILE A 297 12.16 -10.61 -14.12
N VAL A 298 11.25 -10.17 -13.24
CA VAL A 298 10.79 -10.97 -12.10
C VAL A 298 10.07 -12.23 -12.56
N ALA A 299 9.19 -12.15 -13.56
CA ALA A 299 8.51 -13.33 -14.12
C ALA A 299 9.50 -14.35 -14.71
N ILE A 300 10.65 -13.90 -15.21
CA ILE A 300 11.70 -14.77 -15.73
C ILE A 300 12.52 -15.41 -14.61
N ALA A 301 12.98 -14.60 -13.65
CA ALA A 301 14.02 -15.00 -12.69
C ALA A 301 13.50 -15.42 -11.31
N ALA A 302 12.33 -14.94 -10.88
CA ALA A 302 11.76 -15.20 -9.55
C ALA A 302 10.22 -15.07 -9.58
N PRO A 303 9.48 -15.91 -10.34
CA PRO A 303 8.05 -15.72 -10.59
C PRO A 303 7.16 -15.90 -9.36
N GLY A 304 7.68 -16.42 -8.24
CA GLY A 304 6.99 -16.42 -6.96
C GLY A 304 6.92 -15.06 -6.28
N VAL A 305 7.60 -14.03 -6.81
CA VAL A 305 7.66 -12.68 -6.25
C VAL A 305 6.54 -11.79 -6.79
N LEU A 306 5.87 -11.06 -5.90
CA LEU A 306 4.91 -10.03 -6.27
C LEU A 306 5.52 -8.63 -6.27
N LEU A 307 4.97 -7.77 -7.11
CA LEU A 307 5.27 -6.33 -7.16
C LEU A 307 4.04 -5.56 -6.72
N LYS A 308 4.23 -4.64 -5.77
CA LYS A 308 3.21 -3.76 -5.21
C LYS A 308 3.56 -2.32 -5.55
N ALA A 309 2.75 -1.68 -6.39
CA ALA A 309 2.89 -0.25 -6.66
C ALA A 309 2.48 0.56 -5.44
N GLU A 310 3.34 1.50 -5.04
CA GLU A 310 2.89 2.67 -4.28
C GLU A 310 2.81 3.89 -5.20
N ALA A 311 1.59 4.39 -5.36
CA ALA A 311 1.26 5.56 -6.15
C ALA A 311 0.08 6.28 -5.46
N ILE A 312 0.35 7.40 -4.79
CA ILE A 312 -0.69 8.21 -4.14
C ILE A 312 -1.23 9.21 -5.16
N VAL A 313 -2.06 8.71 -6.06
CA VAL A 313 -2.60 9.44 -7.21
C VAL A 313 -4.13 9.30 -7.25
N PRO A 314 -4.86 10.16 -7.98
CA PRO A 314 -6.30 10.03 -8.09
C PRO A 314 -6.76 8.67 -8.62
N THR A 315 -7.97 8.25 -8.23
CA THR A 315 -8.52 6.90 -8.52
C THR A 315 -8.42 6.50 -9.98
N ALA A 316 -8.66 7.43 -10.91
CA ALA A 316 -8.62 7.15 -12.35
C ALA A 316 -7.21 6.82 -12.89
N GLN A 317 -6.15 7.16 -12.15
CA GLN A 317 -4.76 6.95 -12.56
C GLN A 317 -4.17 5.66 -11.96
N LEU A 318 -4.67 5.21 -10.82
CA LEU A 318 -4.24 3.96 -10.15
C LEU A 318 -4.31 2.70 -11.04
N PRO A 319 -5.37 2.47 -11.84
CA PRO A 319 -5.50 1.25 -12.64
C PRO A 319 -4.36 1.00 -13.62
N ALA A 320 -3.69 2.05 -14.09
CA ALA A 320 -2.58 1.93 -15.03
C ALA A 320 -1.43 1.09 -14.44
N TYR A 321 -1.22 1.16 -13.12
CA TYR A 321 -0.19 0.40 -12.40
C TYR A 321 -0.39 -1.11 -12.37
N PHE A 322 -1.56 -1.60 -12.80
CA PHE A 322 -1.82 -3.03 -13.01
C PHE A 322 -1.60 -3.47 -14.47
N GLY A 323 -1.31 -2.55 -15.39
CA GLY A 323 -1.25 -2.83 -16.83
C GLY A 323 -2.63 -2.86 -17.50
N THR A 324 -3.65 -2.22 -16.92
CA THR A 324 -5.04 -2.23 -17.44
C THR A 324 -5.20 -1.67 -18.85
N GLN A 325 -4.25 -0.83 -19.30
CA GLN A 325 -4.28 -0.25 -20.65
C GLN A 325 -4.09 -1.31 -21.75
N ASN A 326 -3.37 -2.40 -21.45
CA ASN A 326 -3.19 -3.53 -22.35
C ASN A 326 -2.93 -4.81 -21.53
N PRO A 327 -3.88 -5.76 -21.49
CA PRO A 327 -3.74 -7.01 -20.75
C PRO A 327 -2.51 -7.85 -21.13
N ALA A 328 -1.93 -7.66 -22.33
CA ALA A 328 -0.70 -8.34 -22.75
C ALA A 328 0.56 -7.78 -22.07
N THR A 329 0.48 -6.66 -21.36
CA THR A 329 1.62 -5.98 -20.74
C THR A 329 1.34 -5.73 -19.26
N PRO A 330 1.36 -6.80 -18.43
CA PRO A 330 1.09 -6.70 -17.00
C PRO A 330 2.19 -5.87 -16.31
N GLU A 331 1.81 -5.20 -15.22
CA GLU A 331 2.68 -4.32 -14.45
C GLU A 331 2.79 -4.82 -13.00
N CYS A 332 2.28 -4.08 -12.02
CA CYS A 332 2.24 -4.53 -10.63
C CYS A 332 1.06 -5.48 -10.39
N HIS A 333 1.20 -6.36 -9.40
CA HIS A 333 0.15 -7.27 -8.97
C HIS A 333 -0.76 -6.63 -7.95
N LEU A 334 -0.18 -5.76 -7.12
CA LEU A 334 -0.85 -5.10 -6.01
C LEU A 334 -0.70 -3.58 -6.17
N ALA A 335 -1.70 -2.83 -5.73
CA ALA A 335 -1.59 -1.40 -5.53
C ALA A 335 -2.48 -0.97 -4.35
N TYR A 336 -2.07 0.06 -3.62
CA TYR A 336 -2.89 0.64 -2.56
C TYR A 336 -4.17 1.24 -3.12
N HIS A 337 -5.30 1.01 -2.45
CA HIS A 337 -6.56 1.70 -2.73
C HIS A 337 -6.72 2.95 -1.86
N SER A 338 -5.83 3.92 -2.05
CA SER A 338 -5.72 5.13 -1.23
C SER A 338 -7.00 5.97 -1.25
N SER A 339 -7.73 5.95 -2.37
CA SER A 339 -9.02 6.64 -2.50
C SER A 339 -10.11 6.04 -1.63
N LEU A 340 -10.20 4.70 -1.55
CA LEU A 340 -11.17 4.03 -0.68
C LEU A 340 -10.86 4.34 0.79
N MET A 341 -9.58 4.32 1.17
CA MET A 341 -9.13 4.69 2.51
C MET A 341 -9.56 6.13 2.86
N ALA A 342 -9.20 7.12 2.03
CA ALA A 342 -9.50 8.52 2.28
C ALA A 342 -11.02 8.79 2.28
N ALA A 343 -11.77 8.21 1.35
CA ALA A 343 -13.23 8.35 1.30
C ALA A 343 -13.93 7.74 2.53
N SER A 344 -13.40 6.63 3.06
CA SER A 344 -13.95 5.99 4.27
C SER A 344 -13.81 6.88 5.50
N TRP A 345 -12.67 7.55 5.66
CA TRP A 345 -12.50 8.56 6.72
C TRP A 345 -13.36 9.79 6.47
N GLY A 346 -13.41 10.31 5.24
CA GLY A 346 -14.28 11.43 4.88
C GLY A 346 -15.75 11.17 5.23
N ALA A 347 -16.22 9.94 5.00
CA ALA A 347 -17.58 9.55 5.35
C ALA A 347 -17.87 9.56 6.85
N LEU A 348 -16.89 9.26 7.71
CA LEU A 348 -17.05 9.39 9.16
C LEU A 348 -17.19 10.86 9.58
N ALA A 349 -16.35 11.75 9.03
CA ALA A 349 -16.38 13.18 9.36
C ALA A 349 -17.69 13.85 8.93
N GLU A 350 -18.21 13.47 7.77
CA GLU A 350 -19.43 14.07 7.20
C GLU A 350 -20.72 13.35 7.60
N GLN A 351 -20.59 12.22 8.28
CA GLN A 351 -21.67 11.28 8.54
C GLN A 351 -22.42 10.82 7.26
N ASN A 352 -21.66 10.59 6.18
CA ASN A 352 -22.20 10.47 4.83
C ASN A 352 -21.35 9.56 3.92
N ALA A 353 -21.95 8.49 3.40
CA ALA A 353 -21.29 7.48 2.56
C ALA A 353 -21.09 7.89 1.08
N GLU A 354 -21.52 9.07 0.65
CA GLU A 354 -21.50 9.50 -0.75
C GLU A 354 -20.10 9.54 -1.38
N LEU A 355 -19.07 9.92 -0.61
CA LEU A 355 -17.68 9.85 -1.09
C LEU A 355 -17.26 8.42 -1.41
N ILE A 356 -17.64 7.47 -0.56
CA ILE A 356 -17.34 6.05 -0.77
C ILE A 356 -18.05 5.57 -2.03
N TYR A 357 -19.34 5.89 -2.20
CA TYR A 357 -20.08 5.53 -3.42
C TYR A 357 -19.41 6.07 -4.69
N ASN A 358 -18.97 7.34 -4.67
CA ASN A 358 -18.30 7.95 -5.83
C ASN A 358 -16.98 7.22 -6.16
N VAL A 359 -16.16 6.91 -5.15
CA VAL A 359 -14.91 6.15 -5.33
C VAL A 359 -15.18 4.73 -5.83
N MET A 360 -16.17 4.02 -5.27
CA MET A 360 -16.52 2.67 -5.71
C MET A 360 -16.98 2.67 -7.17
N GLN A 361 -17.78 3.67 -7.58
CA GLN A 361 -18.25 3.81 -8.95
C GLN A 361 -17.11 4.17 -9.92
N ALA A 362 -16.11 4.93 -9.46
CA ALA A 362 -14.92 5.28 -10.24
C ALA A 362 -13.85 4.17 -10.28
N THR A 363 -13.95 3.15 -9.42
CA THR A 363 -12.99 2.05 -9.38
C THR A 363 -13.30 1.04 -10.47
N PRO A 364 -12.43 0.83 -11.47
CA PRO A 364 -12.68 -0.14 -12.52
C PRO A 364 -12.45 -1.58 -12.03
N PRO A 365 -12.99 -2.58 -12.76
CA PRO A 365 -12.57 -3.96 -12.59
C PRO A 365 -11.07 -4.09 -12.91
N LEU A 366 -10.39 -4.96 -12.17
CA LEU A 366 -8.98 -5.23 -12.38
C LEU A 366 -8.75 -6.44 -13.30
N PRO A 367 -7.58 -6.55 -13.96
CA PRO A 367 -7.20 -7.76 -14.69
C PRO A 367 -7.06 -8.97 -13.76
N ASP A 368 -7.09 -10.17 -14.32
CA ASP A 368 -6.76 -11.39 -13.57
C ASP A 368 -5.35 -11.29 -12.93
N GLN A 369 -5.13 -12.03 -11.84
CA GLN A 369 -3.85 -12.03 -11.12
C GLN A 369 -3.43 -10.64 -10.62
N THR A 370 -4.41 -9.85 -10.16
CA THR A 370 -4.16 -8.57 -9.50
C THR A 370 -5.09 -8.38 -8.31
N SER A 371 -4.72 -7.50 -7.38
CA SER A 371 -5.55 -7.17 -6.23
C SER A 371 -5.29 -5.76 -5.71
N TRP A 372 -6.36 -5.07 -5.32
CA TRP A 372 -6.23 -3.89 -4.47
C TRP A 372 -5.72 -4.29 -3.08
N LEU A 373 -4.87 -3.45 -2.50
CA LEU A 373 -4.60 -3.46 -1.06
C LEU A 373 -5.51 -2.44 -0.39
N THR A 374 -6.49 -2.94 0.36
CA THR A 374 -7.40 -2.10 1.15
C THR A 374 -6.84 -1.89 2.54
N TYR A 375 -6.95 -0.68 3.08
CA TYR A 375 -6.34 -0.32 4.36
C TYR A 375 -7.09 0.87 4.95
N ILE A 376 -6.93 1.10 6.25
CA ILE A 376 -7.51 2.28 6.91
C ILE A 376 -6.44 3.28 7.35
N ARG A 377 -5.24 2.82 7.70
CA ARG A 377 -4.08 3.66 8.03
C ARG A 377 -2.78 2.99 7.59
N CYS A 378 -1.73 3.78 7.52
CA CYS A 378 -0.38 3.34 7.22
C CYS A 378 0.61 4.28 7.92
N HIS A 379 1.91 4.09 7.63
CA HIS A 379 2.98 4.91 8.17
C HIS A 379 2.98 6.38 7.71
N ASP A 380 2.28 6.70 6.63
CA ASP A 380 2.14 8.07 6.10
C ASP A 380 0.85 8.76 6.56
N ASP A 381 0.75 10.04 6.24
CA ASP A 381 -0.43 10.87 6.44
C ASP A 381 -1.61 10.44 5.55
N ILE A 382 -2.81 10.90 5.89
CA ILE A 382 -3.98 10.81 5.02
C ILE A 382 -3.93 11.98 4.03
N GLY A 383 -3.58 11.67 2.77
CA GLY A 383 -3.59 12.63 1.66
C GLY A 383 -4.98 12.78 1.03
N TRP A 384 -5.76 13.78 1.43
CA TRP A 384 -7.14 13.97 0.97
C TRP A 384 -7.29 14.30 -0.53
N ASN A 385 -6.24 14.85 -1.15
CA ASN A 385 -6.32 15.26 -2.56
C ASN A 385 -6.49 14.09 -3.53
N VAL A 386 -6.23 12.85 -3.11
CA VAL A 386 -6.45 11.65 -3.95
C VAL A 386 -7.91 11.44 -4.31
N ILE A 387 -8.85 11.91 -3.48
CA ILE A 387 -10.30 11.84 -3.74
C ILE A 387 -10.90 13.17 -4.21
N ARG A 388 -10.05 14.14 -4.62
CA ARG A 388 -10.54 15.44 -5.12
C ARG A 388 -11.51 15.29 -6.29
N PRO A 389 -11.27 14.44 -7.30
CA PRO A 389 -12.22 14.24 -8.40
C PRO A 389 -13.58 13.69 -7.94
N GLU A 390 -13.60 12.86 -6.91
CA GLU A 390 -14.80 12.23 -6.35
C GLU A 390 -15.51 13.11 -5.32
N ALA A 391 -14.83 14.14 -4.79
CA ALA A 391 -15.35 15.04 -3.78
C ALA A 391 -16.39 16.02 -4.33
N ASN A 392 -16.13 16.60 -5.51
CA ASN A 392 -17.06 17.44 -6.25
C ASN A 392 -16.57 17.61 -7.70
N GLN A 393 -17.48 17.81 -8.66
CA GLN A 393 -17.11 18.16 -10.04
C GLN A 393 -16.52 19.58 -10.12
N ASP A 394 -16.95 20.48 -9.24
CA ASP A 394 -16.38 21.82 -9.11
C ASP A 394 -15.15 21.80 -8.19
N ASN A 395 -14.01 22.23 -8.73
CA ASN A 395 -12.73 22.16 -8.03
C ASN A 395 -12.67 22.99 -6.74
N GLN A 396 -13.36 24.13 -6.67
CA GLN A 396 -13.35 25.00 -5.49
C GLN A 396 -14.17 24.35 -4.36
N ASN A 397 -15.37 23.84 -4.69
CA ASN A 397 -16.20 23.11 -3.74
C ASN A 397 -15.54 21.81 -3.27
N ALA A 398 -14.84 21.10 -4.15
CA ALA A 398 -14.05 19.92 -3.78
C ALA A 398 -12.96 20.29 -2.76
N GLN A 399 -12.21 21.36 -3.05
CA GLN A 399 -11.16 21.85 -2.15
C GLN A 399 -11.73 22.23 -0.78
N GLU A 400 -12.83 22.97 -0.74
CA GLU A 400 -13.47 23.41 0.49
C GLU A 400 -13.97 22.23 1.34
N ARG A 401 -14.64 21.26 0.71
CA ARG A 401 -15.10 20.04 1.36
C ARG A 401 -13.94 19.26 1.99
N LEU A 402 -12.89 19.02 1.22
CA LEU A 402 -11.72 18.27 1.68
C LEU A 402 -10.94 19.02 2.77
N ARG A 403 -10.88 20.35 2.70
CA ARG A 403 -10.27 21.19 3.74
C ARG A 403 -11.00 21.03 5.07
N HIS A 404 -12.33 21.02 5.06
CA HIS A 404 -13.12 20.77 6.27
C HIS A 404 -12.90 19.38 6.86
N ILE A 405 -12.83 18.34 6.01
CA ILE A 405 -12.52 16.97 6.45
C ILE A 405 -11.12 16.91 7.07
N ALA A 406 -10.12 17.51 6.43
CA ALA A 406 -8.75 17.54 6.93
C ALA A 406 -8.66 18.23 8.31
N GLN A 407 -9.33 19.37 8.47
CA GLN A 407 -9.40 20.11 9.72
C GLN A 407 -10.14 19.33 10.82
N PHE A 408 -11.20 18.61 10.47
CA PHE A 408 -11.91 17.74 11.41
C PHE A 408 -10.96 16.70 12.00
N PHE A 409 -10.20 15.98 11.17
CA PHE A 409 -9.28 14.96 11.66
C PHE A 409 -8.00 15.52 12.30
N ALA A 410 -7.59 16.74 11.97
CA ALA A 410 -6.53 17.47 12.67
C ALA A 410 -6.97 18.03 14.05
N GLY A 411 -8.12 17.61 14.58
CA GLY A 411 -8.53 17.91 15.96
C GLY A 411 -9.31 19.21 16.15
N ALA A 412 -10.11 19.64 15.17
CA ALA A 412 -11.02 20.78 15.33
C ALA A 412 -11.94 20.63 16.57
N ALA A 413 -12.39 21.74 17.15
CA ALA A 413 -13.10 21.76 18.44
C ALA A 413 -14.36 20.87 18.53
N ASN A 414 -15.09 20.70 17.42
CA ASN A 414 -16.30 19.85 17.35
C ASN A 414 -16.00 18.42 16.85
N SER A 415 -14.72 18.02 16.80
CA SER A 415 -14.28 16.72 16.32
C SER A 415 -14.00 15.75 17.46
N PHE A 416 -14.34 14.48 17.24
CA PHE A 416 -13.86 13.38 18.08
C PHE A 416 -12.38 13.05 17.81
N ALA A 417 -11.84 13.42 16.65
CA ALA A 417 -10.48 13.03 16.28
C ALA A 417 -9.42 13.79 17.10
N ARG A 418 -8.30 13.12 17.35
CA ARG A 418 -7.07 13.70 17.93
C ARG A 418 -5.89 13.40 17.01
N GLY A 419 -5.92 14.01 15.83
CA GLY A 419 -4.82 13.98 14.88
C GLY A 419 -4.05 15.29 14.84
N ALA A 420 -3.08 15.36 13.92
CA ALA A 420 -2.31 16.56 13.64
C ALA A 420 -2.32 16.85 12.13
N SER A 421 -2.22 18.13 11.75
CA SER A 421 -2.03 18.50 10.36
C SER A 421 -0.61 18.14 9.88
N PHE A 422 -0.48 17.89 8.58
CA PHE A 422 0.81 17.62 7.92
C PHE A 422 0.97 18.55 6.72
N GLN A 423 2.14 19.19 6.60
CA GLN A 423 2.48 20.12 5.52
C GLN A 423 1.44 21.27 5.31
N ALA A 424 0.87 21.78 6.40
CA ALA A 424 -0.20 22.80 6.41
C ALA A 424 0.29 24.27 6.43
N SER A 425 1.19 24.68 5.53
CA SER A 425 1.76 26.05 5.56
C SER A 425 0.77 27.11 5.09
N ASP A 426 -0.18 26.72 4.24
CA ASP A 426 -1.32 27.54 3.83
C ASP A 426 -2.59 27.08 4.56
N ALA A 427 -3.22 27.97 5.32
CA ALA A 427 -4.45 27.71 6.06
C ALA A 427 -5.65 27.40 5.15
N ASN A 428 -5.59 27.77 3.87
CA ASN A 428 -6.63 27.51 2.88
C ASN A 428 -6.34 26.27 2.01
N ALA A 429 -5.17 25.65 2.16
CA ALA A 429 -4.83 24.43 1.45
C ALA A 429 -5.43 23.20 2.14
N VAL A 430 -5.68 22.16 1.33
CA VAL A 430 -6.03 20.83 1.84
C VAL A 430 -4.73 20.19 2.32
N HIS A 431 -4.50 20.20 3.62
CA HIS A 431 -3.33 19.62 4.27
C HIS A 431 -3.52 18.11 4.53
N GLY A 432 -2.42 17.36 4.69
CA GLY A 432 -2.47 15.97 5.14
C GLY A 432 -2.89 15.85 6.61
N THR A 433 -3.25 14.64 7.05
CA THR A 433 -3.59 14.37 8.45
C THR A 433 -2.85 13.16 9.02
N ASN A 434 -2.23 13.37 10.19
CA ASN A 434 -1.48 12.40 10.97
C ASN A 434 -2.25 11.93 12.21
N GLY A 435 -1.98 10.71 12.67
CA GLY A 435 -2.62 10.07 13.81
C GLY A 435 -2.91 8.57 13.63
N MET A 436 -2.86 7.83 14.73
CA MET A 436 -3.28 6.44 14.83
C MET A 436 -4.79 6.31 14.61
N SER A 437 -5.26 5.16 14.12
CA SER A 437 -6.69 4.95 13.87
C SER A 437 -7.54 5.14 15.13
N SER A 438 -7.05 4.71 16.29
CA SER A 438 -7.72 4.90 17.59
C SER A 438 -7.90 6.39 17.93
N ALA A 439 -6.87 7.21 17.74
CA ALA A 439 -6.90 8.63 18.02
C ALA A 439 -7.84 9.37 17.06
N LEU A 440 -7.84 8.98 15.79
CA LEU A 440 -8.72 9.57 14.76
C LEU A 440 -10.19 9.15 14.90
N THR A 441 -10.48 7.99 15.50
CA THR A 441 -11.86 7.51 15.73
C THR A 441 -12.47 7.97 17.06
N GLY A 442 -11.66 8.59 17.93
CA GLY A 442 -12.11 9.24 19.16
C GLY A 442 -11.87 8.47 20.46
N PHE A 443 -10.99 7.45 20.44
CA PHE A 443 -10.60 6.73 21.67
C PHE A 443 -9.99 7.69 22.69
N ALA A 444 -9.11 8.59 22.24
CA ALA A 444 -8.42 9.56 23.11
C ALA A 444 -9.35 10.66 23.65
N SER A 445 -10.45 10.96 22.97
CA SER A 445 -11.42 11.98 23.39
C SER A 445 -12.58 11.42 24.23
N ALA A 446 -12.77 10.10 24.25
CA ALA A 446 -13.87 9.47 24.96
C ALA A 446 -13.72 9.64 26.48
N SER A 447 -14.78 10.16 27.10
CA SER A 447 -14.89 10.42 28.54
C SER A 447 -15.90 9.49 29.23
N THR A 448 -16.72 8.79 28.45
CA THR A 448 -17.72 7.84 28.92
C THR A 448 -17.61 6.47 28.23
N PRO A 449 -18.11 5.38 28.84
CA PRO A 449 -18.15 4.07 28.18
C PRO A 449 -18.91 4.08 26.85
N GLN A 450 -19.97 4.89 26.73
CA GLN A 450 -20.74 5.03 25.51
C GLN A 450 -19.93 5.71 24.40
N GLU A 451 -19.22 6.80 24.70
CA GLU A 451 -18.34 7.45 23.72
C GLU A 451 -17.23 6.51 23.26
N LEU A 452 -16.72 5.68 24.16
CA LEU A 452 -15.71 4.68 23.84
C LEU A 452 -16.26 3.58 22.91
N GLU A 453 -17.46 3.09 23.20
CA GLU A 453 -18.15 2.14 22.32
C GLU A 453 -18.36 2.73 20.92
N LEU A 454 -18.75 4.00 20.81
CA LEU A 454 -18.90 4.67 19.51
C LEU A 454 -17.57 4.80 18.78
N ALA A 455 -16.47 5.13 19.46
CA ALA A 455 -15.13 5.16 18.87
C ALA A 455 -14.72 3.79 18.32
N GLN A 456 -14.98 2.73 19.09
CA GLN A 456 -14.73 1.36 18.68
C GLN A 456 -15.55 0.95 17.47
N ARG A 457 -16.85 1.29 17.43
CA ARG A 457 -17.72 1.03 16.28
C ARG A 457 -17.22 1.73 15.02
N ARG A 458 -16.78 3.00 15.10
CA ARG A 458 -16.16 3.71 13.96
C ARG A 458 -14.94 2.98 13.42
N LEU A 459 -14.04 2.54 14.30
CA LEU A 459 -12.84 1.80 13.90
C LEU A 459 -13.19 0.48 13.20
N LEU A 460 -14.10 -0.30 13.79
CA LEU A 460 -14.55 -1.56 13.20
C LEU A 460 -15.29 -1.35 11.89
N LEU A 461 -16.09 -0.28 11.74
CA LEU A 461 -16.78 0.08 10.51
C LEU A 461 -15.80 0.35 9.36
N LEU A 462 -14.71 1.09 9.61
CA LEU A 462 -13.66 1.32 8.61
C LEU A 462 -13.00 0.01 8.18
N TYR A 463 -12.63 -0.85 9.14
CA TYR A 463 -12.12 -2.18 8.82
C TYR A 463 -13.15 -3.04 8.09
N GLY A 464 -14.43 -2.90 8.41
CA GLY A 464 -15.55 -3.50 7.72
C GLY A 464 -15.58 -3.20 6.22
N VAL A 465 -15.49 -1.91 5.87
CA VAL A 465 -15.39 -1.48 4.47
C VAL A 465 -14.17 -2.10 3.80
N SER A 466 -13.00 -2.02 4.45
CA SER A 466 -11.75 -2.59 3.93
C SER A 466 -11.84 -4.12 3.71
N PHE A 467 -12.46 -4.85 4.64
CA PHE A 467 -12.60 -6.30 4.63
C PHE A 467 -13.68 -6.78 3.65
N CYS A 468 -14.68 -5.96 3.31
CA CYS A 468 -15.76 -6.37 2.43
C CYS A 468 -15.62 -5.87 0.99
N PHE A 469 -14.80 -4.86 0.72
CA PHE A 469 -14.68 -4.24 -0.61
C PHE A 469 -14.25 -5.21 -1.72
N GLY A 470 -13.28 -6.09 -1.47
CA GLY A 470 -12.73 -6.99 -2.49
C GLY A 470 -11.31 -6.60 -2.87
N GLY A 471 -10.37 -7.19 -2.14
CA GLY A 471 -8.93 -6.90 -2.17
C GLY A 471 -8.24 -7.68 -1.06
N MET A 472 -6.93 -7.48 -0.91
CA MET A 472 -6.18 -7.92 0.25
C MET A 472 -6.20 -6.79 1.31
N PRO A 473 -6.89 -6.96 2.44
CA PRO A 473 -6.87 -5.95 3.50
C PRO A 473 -5.55 -5.95 4.24
N LEU A 474 -5.15 -4.78 4.74
CA LEU A 474 -3.94 -4.54 5.51
C LEU A 474 -4.30 -3.93 6.88
N ILE A 475 -3.84 -4.56 7.95
CA ILE A 475 -3.87 -4.00 9.32
C ILE A 475 -2.57 -3.26 9.55
N TYR A 476 -2.65 -2.06 10.14
CA TYR A 476 -1.49 -1.31 10.57
C TYR A 476 -1.19 -1.57 12.04
N MET A 477 0.07 -1.81 12.37
CA MET A 477 0.50 -2.25 13.68
C MET A 477 -0.07 -1.41 14.83
N GLY A 478 -0.76 -2.08 15.76
CA GLY A 478 -1.31 -1.47 16.98
C GLY A 478 -2.80 -1.12 16.86
N ASP A 479 -3.35 -1.05 15.66
CA ASP A 479 -4.78 -0.79 15.47
C ASP A 479 -5.64 -1.89 16.11
N GLU A 480 -5.18 -3.14 16.11
CA GLU A 480 -5.89 -4.29 16.69
C GLU A 480 -6.03 -4.23 18.22
N ILE A 481 -5.25 -3.35 18.87
CA ILE A 481 -5.26 -3.11 20.32
C ILE A 481 -5.59 -1.65 20.69
N ALA A 482 -6.11 -0.87 19.74
CA ALA A 482 -6.42 0.56 19.92
C ALA A 482 -5.21 1.41 20.36
N GLN A 483 -4.01 1.10 19.87
CA GLN A 483 -2.79 1.82 20.21
C GLN A 483 -2.92 3.32 19.93
N ALA A 484 -2.57 4.15 20.90
CA ALA A 484 -2.66 5.60 20.82
C ALA A 484 -1.49 6.23 20.03
N ASN A 485 -1.60 7.54 19.77
CA ASN A 485 -0.51 8.32 19.19
C ASN A 485 0.76 8.29 20.07
N ASP A 486 1.92 8.41 19.43
CA ASP A 486 3.18 8.72 20.11
C ASP A 486 3.40 10.23 20.11
N GLU A 487 3.03 10.91 21.19
CA GLU A 487 3.25 12.35 21.35
C GLU A 487 4.71 12.70 21.70
N ASN A 488 5.52 11.70 22.05
CA ASN A 488 6.91 11.92 22.50
C ASN A 488 7.88 12.15 21.33
N TYR A 489 7.45 11.91 20.09
CA TYR A 489 8.28 12.14 18.89
C TYR A 489 8.85 13.56 18.81
N ILE A 490 8.13 14.56 19.33
CA ILE A 490 8.57 15.97 19.34
C ILE A 490 9.85 16.19 20.17
N ASN A 491 10.13 15.28 21.11
CA ASN A 491 11.31 15.33 21.97
C ASN A 491 12.51 14.59 21.37
N VAL A 492 12.34 13.94 20.20
CA VAL A 492 13.41 13.28 19.46
C VAL A 492 13.82 14.19 18.30
N PRO A 493 15.02 14.81 18.31
CA PRO A 493 15.42 15.82 17.33
C PRO A 493 15.28 15.37 15.87
N GLU A 494 15.55 14.09 15.59
CA GLU A 494 15.43 13.47 14.26
C GLU A 494 13.97 13.37 13.79
N TYR A 495 13.00 13.35 14.70
CA TYR A 495 11.59 13.13 14.41
C TYR A 495 10.74 14.40 14.53
N ALA A 496 11.22 15.39 15.28
CA ALA A 496 10.44 16.56 15.69
C ALA A 496 9.86 17.40 14.55
N ASN A 497 10.49 17.36 13.36
CA ASN A 497 10.04 18.11 12.18
C ASN A 497 9.09 17.31 11.27
N ASP A 498 8.74 16.08 11.64
CA ASP A 498 7.85 15.22 10.86
C ASP A 498 6.74 14.65 11.75
N SER A 499 5.54 15.22 11.65
CA SER A 499 4.39 14.79 12.45
C SER A 499 3.88 13.40 12.08
N ARG A 500 4.39 12.73 11.04
CA ARG A 500 4.03 11.33 10.74
C ARG A 500 4.49 10.39 11.85
N TRP A 501 5.51 10.76 12.62
CA TRP A 501 5.93 9.98 13.79
C TRP A 501 4.85 9.85 14.88
N LEU A 502 3.82 10.72 14.86
CA LEU A 502 2.64 10.63 15.72
C LEU A 502 1.91 9.27 15.58
N GLN A 503 1.84 8.73 14.36
CA GLN A 503 1.25 7.41 14.06
C GLN A 503 2.31 6.32 13.87
N ARG A 504 3.49 6.48 14.44
CA ARG A 504 4.52 5.44 14.40
C ARG A 504 4.93 5.13 15.84
N PRO A 505 4.05 4.70 16.76
CA PRO A 505 4.45 4.43 18.14
C PRO A 505 5.27 3.14 18.24
N PHE A 506 6.03 2.96 19.31
CA PHE A 506 6.43 1.62 19.74
C PHE A 506 5.19 0.83 20.17
N LEU A 507 5.19 -0.49 19.93
CA LEU A 507 4.09 -1.37 20.30
C LEU A 507 3.78 -1.22 21.80
N ASP A 508 2.53 -0.90 22.14
CA ASP A 508 2.10 -0.84 23.54
C ASP A 508 2.07 -2.24 24.14
N GLN A 509 3.11 -2.57 24.89
CA GLN A 509 3.27 -3.90 25.46
C GLN A 509 2.20 -4.22 26.52
N ALA A 510 1.66 -3.21 27.23
CA ALA A 510 0.61 -3.42 28.21
C ALA A 510 -0.72 -3.76 27.52
N ALA A 511 -1.12 -2.96 26.52
CA ALA A 511 -2.32 -3.21 25.73
C ALA A 511 -2.22 -4.54 24.95
N PHE A 512 -1.03 -4.85 24.39
CA PHE A 512 -0.75 -6.10 23.70
C PHE A 512 -0.86 -7.32 24.62
N ASN A 513 -0.34 -7.24 25.85
CA ASN A 513 -0.45 -8.34 26.82
C ASN A 513 -1.89 -8.53 27.31
N ALA A 514 -2.69 -7.45 27.36
CA ALA A 514 -4.09 -7.48 27.75
C ALA A 514 -5.06 -7.89 26.62
N ARG A 515 -4.59 -8.16 25.40
CA ARG A 515 -5.43 -8.39 24.21
C ARG A 515 -6.39 -9.60 24.29
N HIS A 516 -6.23 -10.48 25.27
CA HIS A 516 -7.17 -11.59 25.51
C HIS A 516 -8.12 -11.34 26.70
N ASP A 517 -7.92 -10.26 27.45
CA ASP A 517 -8.82 -9.85 28.52
C ASP A 517 -9.94 -8.96 27.97
N ARG A 518 -11.12 -9.57 27.79
CA ARG A 518 -12.32 -8.89 27.26
C ARG A 518 -12.86 -7.77 28.15
N ALA A 519 -12.39 -7.66 29.39
CA ALA A 519 -12.74 -6.54 30.27
C ALA A 519 -11.91 -5.28 29.95
N THR A 520 -10.77 -5.43 29.26
CA THR A 520 -9.97 -4.30 28.80
C THR A 520 -10.44 -3.79 27.45
N GLN A 521 -10.14 -2.52 27.15
CA GLN A 521 -10.41 -1.92 25.86
C GLN A 521 -9.70 -2.66 24.72
N SER A 522 -8.40 -2.94 24.86
CA SER A 522 -7.63 -3.64 23.84
C SER A 522 -8.14 -5.05 23.61
N GLY A 523 -8.44 -5.81 24.68
CA GLY A 523 -8.94 -7.17 24.53
C GLY A 523 -10.37 -7.26 24.00
N ASN A 524 -11.23 -6.28 24.29
CA ASN A 524 -12.55 -6.20 23.68
C ASN A 524 -12.48 -5.91 22.18
N LEU A 525 -11.68 -4.92 21.77
CA LEU A 525 -11.49 -4.58 20.36
C LEU A 525 -10.83 -5.72 19.59
N PHE A 526 -9.75 -6.29 20.12
CA PHE A 526 -9.03 -7.41 19.50
C PHE A 526 -9.97 -8.58 19.20
N ALA A 527 -10.80 -8.96 20.18
CA ALA A 527 -11.78 -10.04 20.00
C ALA A 527 -12.82 -9.73 18.90
N GLN A 528 -13.27 -8.48 18.77
CA GLN A 528 -14.22 -8.09 17.73
C GLN A 528 -13.57 -8.03 16.34
N LEU A 529 -12.32 -7.55 16.25
CA LEU A 529 -11.56 -7.56 15.01
C LEU A 529 -11.29 -8.99 14.53
N CYS A 530 -10.86 -9.89 15.43
CA CYS A 530 -10.70 -11.32 15.13
C CYS A 530 -11.98 -11.95 14.60
N HIS A 531 -13.14 -11.60 15.19
CA HIS A 531 -14.44 -12.06 14.69
C HIS A 531 -14.70 -11.61 13.23
N LEU A 532 -14.46 -10.33 12.91
CA LEU A 532 -14.58 -9.85 11.52
C LEU A 532 -13.64 -10.61 10.56
N LEU A 533 -12.40 -10.85 10.98
CA LEU A 533 -11.39 -11.58 10.20
C LEU A 533 -11.77 -13.06 9.99
N GLU A 534 -12.30 -13.73 11.02
CA GLU A 534 -12.83 -15.09 10.91
C GLU A 534 -14.01 -15.15 9.92
N ARG A 535 -14.96 -14.22 10.03
CA ARG A 535 -16.08 -14.13 9.09
C ARG A 535 -15.58 -13.92 7.67
N ARG A 536 -14.64 -12.98 7.46
CA ARG A 536 -14.08 -12.72 6.13
C ARG A 536 -13.48 -13.98 5.50
N ARG A 537 -12.64 -14.70 6.26
CA ARG A 537 -11.99 -15.94 5.80
C ARG A 537 -13.00 -17.00 5.36
N SER A 538 -14.15 -17.07 6.03
CA SER A 538 -15.22 -18.05 5.74
C SER A 538 -16.12 -17.71 4.55
N LEU A 539 -16.01 -16.51 3.97
CA LEU A 539 -16.93 -16.01 2.95
C LEU A 539 -16.22 -15.87 1.58
N PRO A 540 -16.34 -16.87 0.68
CA PRO A 540 -15.64 -16.86 -0.63
C PRO A 540 -15.95 -15.65 -1.50
N MET A 541 -17.16 -15.09 -1.35
CA MET A 541 -17.59 -13.87 -2.05
C MET A 541 -16.73 -12.63 -1.72
N LEU A 542 -15.90 -12.68 -0.68
CA LEU A 542 -14.99 -11.59 -0.32
C LEU A 542 -13.61 -11.66 -0.98
N ALA A 543 -13.34 -12.69 -1.80
CA ALA A 543 -12.13 -12.80 -2.60
C ALA A 543 -12.00 -11.59 -3.55
N ALA A 544 -10.79 -11.20 -3.91
CA ALA A 544 -10.54 -9.95 -4.65
C ALA A 544 -11.14 -9.96 -6.07
N ALA A 545 -11.12 -11.11 -6.74
CA ALA A 545 -11.66 -11.27 -8.10
C ALA A 545 -13.20 -11.29 -8.14
N THR A 546 -13.87 -11.40 -6.98
CA THR A 546 -15.32 -11.45 -6.94
C THR A 546 -15.92 -10.07 -7.24
N PRO A 547 -16.90 -9.95 -8.17
CA PRO A 547 -17.52 -8.68 -8.51
C PRO A 547 -18.14 -7.96 -7.31
N ILE A 548 -18.24 -6.64 -7.45
CA ILE A 548 -18.94 -5.76 -6.52
C ILE A 548 -20.04 -5.00 -7.26
N THR A 549 -21.24 -4.99 -6.68
CA THR A 549 -22.39 -4.22 -7.16
C THR A 549 -22.73 -3.17 -6.12
N VAL A 550 -22.53 -1.90 -6.45
CA VAL A 550 -22.86 -0.77 -5.59
C VAL A 550 -24.38 -0.58 -5.54
N LEU A 551 -24.96 -0.59 -4.35
CA LEU A 551 -26.39 -0.34 -4.14
C LEU A 551 -26.56 1.03 -3.48
N ARG A 552 -26.53 2.10 -4.27
CA ARG A 552 -26.65 3.46 -3.71
C ARG A 552 -28.04 3.66 -3.12
N HIS A 553 -28.11 3.87 -1.81
CA HIS A 553 -29.36 4.13 -1.10
C HIS A 553 -29.67 5.64 -1.02
N ARG A 554 -30.95 6.01 -0.91
CA ARG A 554 -31.35 7.44 -0.79
C ARG A 554 -30.93 8.09 0.53
N ASN A 555 -30.82 7.28 1.57
CA ASN A 555 -30.28 7.71 2.86
C ASN A 555 -28.75 7.69 2.77
N SER A 556 -28.15 8.87 2.68
CA SER A 556 -26.70 9.05 2.53
C SER A 556 -25.91 8.61 3.76
N ALA A 557 -26.54 8.39 4.92
CA ALA A 557 -25.87 7.81 6.09
C ALA A 557 -25.52 6.32 5.90
N LEU A 558 -26.15 5.63 4.95
CA LEU A 558 -25.97 4.20 4.74
C LEU A 558 -25.07 3.90 3.53
N LEU A 559 -24.02 3.12 3.76
CA LEU A 559 -23.24 2.46 2.72
C LEU A 559 -23.78 1.05 2.49
N THR A 560 -24.16 0.74 1.25
CA THR A 560 -24.65 -0.60 0.86
C THR A 560 -24.05 -1.07 -0.46
N PHE A 561 -23.53 -2.29 -0.49
CA PHE A 561 -23.05 -2.95 -1.71
C PHE A 561 -23.11 -4.47 -1.59
N VAL A 562 -23.16 -5.15 -2.73
CA VAL A 562 -23.20 -6.61 -2.81
C VAL A 562 -21.90 -7.15 -3.40
N ARG A 563 -21.39 -8.24 -2.82
CA ARG A 563 -20.31 -9.06 -3.37
C ARG A 563 -20.87 -10.39 -3.85
N GLY A 564 -20.36 -10.92 -4.97
CA GLY A 564 -20.65 -12.29 -5.42
C GLY A 564 -21.71 -12.44 -6.52
N GLU A 565 -22.55 -11.43 -6.75
CA GLU A 565 -23.47 -11.41 -7.89
C GLU A 565 -22.99 -10.41 -8.97
N SER A 566 -22.87 -10.90 -10.21
CA SER A 566 -22.71 -10.07 -11.40
C SER A 566 -24.06 -9.91 -12.09
N THR A 567 -24.42 -8.69 -12.45
CA THR A 567 -25.59 -8.39 -13.30
C THR A 567 -25.36 -8.71 -14.77
N ASN A 568 -24.13 -9.09 -15.16
CA ASN A 568 -23.76 -9.46 -16.52
C ASN A 568 -23.32 -10.92 -16.59
N THR A 569 -24.19 -11.81 -17.08
CA THR A 569 -23.85 -12.92 -18.00
C THR A 569 -25.11 -13.62 -18.49
N SER A 570 -25.09 -13.98 -19.77
CA SER A 570 -26.09 -14.72 -20.54
C SER A 570 -26.27 -16.19 -20.10
N THR A 571 -25.93 -16.53 -18.87
CA THR A 571 -26.11 -17.85 -18.28
C THR A 571 -27.10 -17.72 -17.13
N ASN A 572 -28.32 -18.24 -17.34
CA ASN A 572 -29.47 -18.23 -16.42
C ASN A 572 -29.27 -19.07 -15.13
N THR A 573 -28.09 -19.02 -14.52
CA THR A 573 -27.80 -19.67 -13.24
C THR A 573 -27.17 -18.65 -12.30
N SER A 574 -27.97 -17.69 -11.83
CA SER A 574 -27.63 -16.92 -10.63
C SER A 574 -27.82 -17.84 -9.42
N ASN A 575 -26.72 -18.14 -8.72
CA ASN A 575 -26.81 -18.78 -7.41
C ASN A 575 -26.86 -17.67 -6.35
N ALA A 576 -28.08 -17.26 -5.99
CA ALA A 576 -28.33 -16.27 -4.94
C ALA A 576 -27.66 -16.62 -3.59
N ASN A 577 -27.32 -17.90 -3.39
CA ASN A 577 -26.58 -18.41 -2.23
C ASN A 577 -25.11 -17.94 -2.14
N ASN A 578 -24.59 -17.23 -3.15
CA ASN A 578 -23.21 -16.74 -3.19
C ASN A 578 -23.08 -15.21 -3.07
N ALA A 579 -24.10 -14.52 -2.55
CA ALA A 579 -24.10 -13.06 -2.36
C ALA A 579 -23.83 -12.65 -0.91
N LEU A 580 -23.04 -11.58 -0.71
CA LEU A 580 -22.96 -10.84 0.56
C LEU A 580 -23.39 -9.40 0.36
N LEU A 581 -24.41 -8.97 1.09
CA LEU A 581 -24.78 -7.57 1.24
C LEU A 581 -24.04 -6.97 2.45
N PHE A 582 -23.16 -6.01 2.20
CA PHE A 582 -22.59 -5.16 3.24
C PHE A 582 -23.54 -4.00 3.53
N ILE A 583 -23.76 -3.69 4.80
CA ILE A 583 -24.47 -2.50 5.26
C ILE A 583 -23.61 -1.82 6.33
N GLY A 584 -23.31 -0.53 6.19
CA GLY A 584 -22.62 0.28 7.19
C GLY A 584 -23.35 1.58 7.45
N ASN A 585 -23.55 1.94 8.72
CA ASN A 585 -24.12 3.21 9.13
C ASN A 585 -23.03 4.20 9.50
N PHE A 586 -22.88 5.27 8.71
CA PHE A 586 -21.92 6.35 8.95
C PHE A 586 -22.51 7.51 9.76
N SER A 587 -23.68 7.35 10.40
CA SER A 587 -24.26 8.38 11.26
C SER A 587 -24.12 8.04 12.75
N ASP A 588 -24.14 9.09 13.57
CA ASP A 588 -24.32 8.98 15.02
C ASP A 588 -25.75 8.64 15.45
N GLN A 589 -26.70 8.57 14.52
CA GLN A 589 -28.07 8.12 14.73
C GLN A 589 -28.32 6.74 14.15
N ALA A 590 -29.18 5.96 14.82
CA ALA A 590 -29.67 4.70 14.29
C ALA A 590 -30.44 4.94 12.98
N GLN A 591 -30.20 4.08 11.99
CA GLN A 591 -30.85 4.13 10.68
C GLN A 591 -31.70 2.89 10.46
N THR A 592 -32.77 3.01 9.67
CA THR A 592 -33.63 1.88 9.31
C THR A 592 -33.52 1.62 7.82
N LEU A 593 -33.28 0.36 7.44
CA LEU A 593 -33.24 -0.09 6.05
C LEU A 593 -34.31 -1.15 5.80
N VAL A 594 -35.10 -0.96 4.75
CA VAL A 594 -36.09 -1.94 4.29
C VAL A 594 -35.44 -2.81 3.22
N LEU A 595 -35.13 -4.06 3.56
CA LEU A 595 -34.33 -4.98 2.75
C LEU A 595 -35.04 -5.38 1.45
N ASN A 596 -36.37 -5.54 1.48
CA ASN A 596 -37.15 -5.91 0.30
C ASN A 596 -37.29 -4.78 -0.75
N GLN A 597 -36.84 -3.57 -0.44
CA GLN A 597 -36.79 -2.43 -1.37
C GLN A 597 -35.43 -2.28 -2.06
N LEU A 598 -34.43 -3.11 -1.68
CA LEU A 598 -33.14 -3.11 -2.34
C LEU A 598 -33.26 -3.73 -3.74
N SER A 599 -32.77 -3.01 -4.74
CA SER A 599 -32.67 -3.50 -6.11
C SER A 599 -31.51 -4.50 -6.24
N LEU A 600 -31.73 -5.72 -5.75
CA LEU A 600 -30.76 -6.80 -5.78
C LEU A 600 -30.75 -7.50 -7.15
N PRO A 601 -29.61 -8.09 -7.58
CA PRO A 601 -29.57 -8.91 -8.79
C PRO A 601 -30.48 -10.15 -8.71
N SER A 602 -30.55 -10.80 -7.54
CA SER A 602 -31.51 -11.88 -7.27
C SER A 602 -32.39 -11.57 -6.04
N PRO A 603 -33.67 -11.98 -6.02
CA PRO A 603 -34.53 -11.80 -4.85
C PRO A 603 -34.10 -12.72 -3.70
N ILE A 604 -33.93 -12.14 -2.51
CA ILE A 604 -33.61 -12.86 -1.27
C ILE A 604 -34.72 -12.59 -0.25
N ASN A 605 -35.40 -13.65 0.18
CA ASN A 605 -36.58 -13.56 1.07
C ASN A 605 -36.20 -13.57 2.56
N SER A 606 -35.00 -14.05 2.90
CA SER A 606 -34.48 -14.08 4.26
C SER A 606 -32.97 -13.95 4.26
N TRP A 607 -32.49 -13.14 5.19
CA TRP A 607 -31.09 -12.81 5.37
C TRP A 607 -30.58 -13.36 6.69
N LEU A 608 -29.37 -13.90 6.68
CA LEU A 608 -28.60 -14.22 7.87
C LEU A 608 -27.46 -13.21 8.00
N ASP A 609 -27.38 -12.51 9.12
CA ASP A 609 -26.24 -11.67 9.44
C ASP A 609 -25.07 -12.53 9.90
N GLN A 610 -24.01 -12.54 9.11
CA GLN A 610 -22.81 -13.29 9.37
C GLN A 610 -22.09 -12.81 10.63
N LEU A 611 -22.29 -11.57 11.06
CA LEU A 611 -21.66 -11.04 12.27
C LEU A 611 -22.42 -11.43 13.55
N THR A 612 -23.74 -11.32 13.55
CA THR A 612 -24.58 -11.51 14.76
C THR A 612 -25.31 -12.85 14.82
N GLN A 613 -25.37 -13.58 13.69
CA GLN A 613 -26.18 -14.78 13.48
C GLN A 613 -27.70 -14.53 13.60
N GLN A 614 -28.13 -13.27 13.53
CA GLN A 614 -29.55 -12.91 13.52
C GLN A 614 -30.15 -13.04 12.11
N HIS A 615 -31.43 -13.37 12.06
CA HIS A 615 -32.19 -13.46 10.82
C HIS A 615 -33.04 -12.21 10.59
N TYR A 616 -33.09 -11.74 9.35
CA TYR A 616 -33.92 -10.60 8.92
C TYR A 616 -34.74 -10.96 7.69
N THR A 617 -35.95 -10.42 7.57
CA THR A 617 -36.83 -10.62 6.40
C THR A 617 -37.16 -9.29 5.73
N ASP A 618 -37.66 -8.32 6.50
CA ASP A 618 -38.22 -7.09 5.94
C ASP A 618 -37.36 -5.86 6.22
N THR A 619 -37.01 -5.64 7.48
CA THR A 619 -36.39 -4.40 7.94
C THR A 619 -35.27 -4.69 8.93
N ILE A 620 -34.21 -3.90 8.87
CA ILE A 620 -33.11 -3.91 9.83
C ILE A 620 -32.88 -2.50 10.39
N VAL A 621 -32.65 -2.42 11.71
CA VAL A 621 -32.19 -1.20 12.38
C VAL A 621 -30.68 -1.32 12.52
N ILE A 622 -29.96 -0.38 11.92
CA ILE A 622 -28.51 -0.29 11.97
C ILE A 622 -28.14 0.77 12.99
N GLU A 623 -27.61 0.35 14.13
CA GLU A 623 -27.18 1.22 15.23
C GLU A 623 -26.08 2.21 14.78
N PRO A 624 -25.86 3.32 15.51
CA PRO A 624 -24.82 4.29 15.19
C PRO A 624 -23.46 3.62 14.97
N TRP A 625 -22.81 3.97 13.85
CA TRP A 625 -21.48 3.47 13.46
C TRP A 625 -21.36 1.95 13.29
N SER A 626 -22.48 1.21 13.28
CA SER A 626 -22.48 -0.25 13.19
C SER A 626 -22.53 -0.75 11.74
N GLN A 627 -22.31 -2.05 11.57
CA GLN A 627 -22.29 -2.72 10.28
C GLN A 627 -22.93 -4.12 10.36
N HIS A 628 -23.41 -4.60 9.21
CA HIS A 628 -23.98 -5.94 9.04
C HIS A 628 -23.51 -6.56 7.74
N TRP A 629 -23.23 -7.86 7.76
CA TRP A 629 -22.79 -8.63 6.60
C TRP A 629 -23.82 -9.71 6.32
N LEU A 630 -24.78 -9.41 5.45
CA LEU A 630 -25.95 -10.26 5.24
C LEU A 630 -25.72 -11.21 4.06
N SER A 631 -25.97 -12.50 4.26
CA SER A 631 -26.07 -13.48 3.16
C SER A 631 -27.48 -14.07 3.11
N ALA A 632 -27.84 -14.73 2.01
CA ALA A 632 -29.07 -15.51 1.96
C ALA A 632 -29.09 -16.55 3.10
N ALA A 633 -30.21 -16.64 3.82
CA ALA A 633 -30.43 -17.70 4.80
C ALA A 633 -30.81 -18.99 4.03
N THR A 634 -30.04 -20.06 4.22
CA THR A 634 -30.28 -21.38 3.61
C THR A 634 -31.36 -22.17 4.32
#